data_AF-A0A935FVK2-F1
#
_entry.id   AF-A0A935FVK2-F1
#
_cell.length_a   1.000
_cell.length_b   1.000
_cell.length_c   1.000
_cell.angle_alpha   90.00
_cell.angle_beta   90.00
_cell.angle_gamma   90.00
#
_symmetry.space_group_name_H-M   'P 1'
#
loop_
_entity.id
_entity.type
_entity.pdbx_description
1 polymer ?
#
loop_
_entity_poly.entity_id
_entity_poly.type
_entity_poly.pdbx_seq_one_letter_code
_entity_poly.pdbx_strand_id
1 'polypeptide(L)'
;MSKPKLELQVNMPQTIKLLQTEPATGENAYGQWFLYNVQSNGQELSFFAPDKIVKKFQEHQVQENDEVVITKRLFKNGKTNIVDYDIAVLEQKPVTVVNGHAGNGHAKPVVTHSNNGHDVVENKDYQLLLQCMTEAMMIRDELGSDIDINKLGVTLFLRKIKA
;
A
#
# COMPACT_ATOMS: atom_id res chain seq x y z
N MET A 1 -13.90 -0.29 -28.22
CA MET A 1 -12.52 -0.79 -28.40
C MET A 1 -12.13 -1.55 -27.14
N SER A 2 -11.42 -2.67 -27.26
CA SER A 2 -10.96 -3.43 -26.09
C SER A 2 -9.89 -2.64 -25.34
N LYS A 3 -10.05 -2.49 -24.02
CA LYS A 3 -9.01 -1.90 -23.16
C LYS A 3 -7.79 -2.83 -23.15
N PRO A 4 -6.56 -2.30 -23.19
CA PRO A 4 -5.38 -3.15 -23.11
C PRO A 4 -5.33 -3.88 -21.76
N LYS A 5 -4.75 -5.08 -21.76
CA LYS A 5 -4.58 -5.87 -20.54
C LYS A 5 -3.38 -5.36 -19.73
N LEU A 6 -3.55 -5.27 -18.43
CA LEU A 6 -2.47 -5.04 -17.49
C LEU A 6 -1.74 -6.36 -17.18
N GLU A 7 -0.41 -6.35 -17.34
CA GLU A 7 0.48 -7.48 -17.01
C GLU A 7 1.49 -7.05 -15.94
N LEU A 8 1.53 -7.78 -14.82
CA LEU A 8 2.48 -7.49 -13.74
C LEU A 8 3.85 -8.12 -14.03
N GLN A 9 4.88 -7.28 -14.09
CA GLN A 9 6.26 -7.75 -14.21
C GLN A 9 6.76 -8.33 -12.87
N VAL A 10 7.52 -9.42 -12.95
CA VAL A 10 8.03 -10.12 -11.76
C VAL A 10 9.04 -9.23 -11.03
N ASN A 11 8.87 -9.13 -9.71
CA ASN A 11 9.68 -8.35 -8.78
C ASN A 11 9.74 -6.85 -9.09
N MET A 12 8.80 -6.34 -9.89
CA MET A 12 8.65 -4.92 -10.17
C MET A 12 7.36 -4.40 -9.53
N PRO A 13 7.45 -3.34 -8.70
CA PRO A 13 6.27 -2.68 -8.17
C PRO A 13 5.55 -1.93 -9.28
N GLN A 14 4.23 -2.00 -9.28
CA GLN A 14 3.40 -1.30 -10.24
C GLN A 14 2.24 -0.60 -9.54
N THR A 15 2.19 0.71 -9.68
CA THR A 15 1.10 1.54 -9.17
C THR A 15 -0.10 1.47 -10.11
N ILE A 16 -1.26 1.18 -9.54
CA ILE A 16 -2.55 1.19 -10.22
C ILE A 16 -3.58 1.90 -9.36
N LYS A 17 -4.51 2.59 -10.02
CA LYS A 17 -5.71 3.16 -9.40
C LYS A 17 -6.91 2.28 -9.74
N LEU A 18 -7.70 1.85 -8.77
CA LEU A 18 -8.92 1.11 -9.04
C LEU A 18 -9.99 2.05 -9.61
N LEU A 19 -10.70 1.61 -10.65
CA LEU A 19 -11.83 2.34 -11.24
C LEU A 19 -13.19 1.71 -10.90
N GLN A 20 -13.18 0.69 -10.06
CA GLN A 20 -14.36 0.04 -9.50
C GLN A 20 -13.96 -0.74 -8.24
N THR A 21 -14.86 -0.82 -7.27
CA THR A 21 -14.65 -1.57 -6.02
C THR A 21 -14.79 -3.08 -6.23
N GLU A 22 -15.82 -3.52 -6.95
CA GLU A 22 -16.08 -4.94 -7.19
C GLU A 22 -15.59 -5.36 -8.58
N PRO A 23 -14.95 -6.54 -8.71
CA PRO A 23 -14.54 -7.05 -10.02
C PRO A 23 -15.75 -7.58 -10.78
N ALA A 24 -15.69 -7.50 -12.11
CA ALA A 24 -16.51 -8.38 -12.93
C ALA A 24 -16.00 -9.81 -12.78
N THR A 25 -16.91 -10.79 -12.72
CA THR A 25 -16.55 -12.19 -12.50
C THR A 25 -17.13 -13.11 -13.55
N GLY A 26 -16.48 -14.24 -13.77
CA GLY A 26 -17.03 -15.36 -14.52
C GLY A 26 -16.16 -16.60 -14.35
N GLU A 27 -16.42 -17.63 -15.15
CA GLU A 27 -15.74 -18.92 -15.03
C GLU A 27 -15.26 -19.41 -16.40
N ASN A 28 -14.14 -20.12 -16.42
CA ASN A 28 -13.64 -20.84 -17.59
C ASN A 28 -13.04 -22.19 -17.16
N ALA A 29 -12.44 -22.93 -18.10
CA ALA A 29 -11.83 -24.24 -17.83
C ALA A 29 -10.69 -24.23 -16.79
N TYR A 30 -10.14 -23.06 -16.47
CA TYR A 30 -9.07 -22.86 -15.50
C TYR A 30 -9.57 -22.29 -14.16
N GLY A 31 -10.89 -22.08 -14.02
CA GLY A 31 -11.54 -21.62 -12.81
C GLY A 31 -12.19 -20.23 -12.95
N GLN A 32 -12.51 -19.65 -11.80
CA GLN A 32 -13.10 -18.33 -11.70
C GLN A 32 -12.08 -17.25 -12.08
N TRP A 33 -12.53 -16.22 -12.78
CA TRP A 33 -11.74 -15.04 -13.08
C TRP A 33 -12.36 -13.78 -12.48
N PHE A 34 -11.50 -12.82 -12.16
CA PHE A 34 -11.86 -11.53 -11.58
C PHE A 34 -11.23 -10.42 -12.42
N LEU A 35 -12.06 -9.54 -12.95
CA LEU A 35 -11.64 -8.46 -13.85
C LEU A 35 -11.90 -7.10 -13.20
N TYR A 36 -10.83 -6.35 -12.97
CA TYR A 36 -10.88 -4.95 -12.55
C TYR A 36 -10.63 -4.01 -13.74
N ASN A 37 -11.36 -2.91 -13.78
CA ASN A 37 -10.96 -1.72 -14.52
C ASN A 37 -9.99 -0.92 -13.63
N VAL A 38 -8.81 -0.60 -14.15
CA VAL A 38 -7.77 0.12 -13.40
C VAL A 38 -7.14 1.18 -14.28
N GLN A 39 -6.54 2.20 -13.67
CA GLN A 39 -5.72 3.19 -14.36
C GLN A 39 -4.26 3.02 -13.95
N SER A 40 -3.35 3.02 -14.92
CA SER A 40 -1.92 3.03 -14.68
C SER A 40 -1.24 3.92 -15.71
N ASN A 41 -0.33 4.79 -15.25
CA ASN A 41 0.35 5.77 -16.11
C ASN A 41 -0.61 6.61 -16.97
N GLY A 42 -1.77 6.98 -16.40
CA GLY A 42 -2.81 7.76 -17.09
C GLY A 42 -3.69 6.97 -18.06
N GLN A 43 -3.40 5.69 -18.31
CA GLN A 43 -4.15 4.84 -19.24
C GLN A 43 -5.09 3.89 -18.50
N GLU A 44 -6.33 3.74 -18.98
CA GLU A 44 -7.25 2.71 -18.51
C GLU A 44 -6.91 1.34 -19.08
N LEU A 45 -6.84 0.34 -18.19
CA LEU A 45 -6.43 -1.02 -18.47
C LEU A 45 -7.39 -2.03 -17.83
N SER A 46 -7.47 -3.21 -18.45
CA SER A 46 -8.16 -4.38 -17.93
C SER A 46 -7.21 -5.22 -17.09
N PHE A 47 -7.49 -5.43 -15.81
CA PHE A 47 -6.66 -6.21 -14.91
C PHE A 47 -7.36 -7.51 -14.49
N PHE A 48 -6.86 -8.64 -14.98
CA PHE A 48 -7.28 -9.96 -14.53
C PHE A 48 -6.56 -10.31 -13.22
N ALA A 49 -7.19 -10.02 -12.10
CA ALA A 49 -6.62 -10.20 -10.77
C ALA A 49 -6.68 -11.69 -10.36
N PRO A 50 -5.57 -12.28 -9.92
CA PRO A 50 -5.57 -13.57 -9.25
C PRO A 50 -6.33 -13.50 -7.92
N ASP A 51 -6.88 -14.63 -7.47
CA ASP A 51 -7.65 -14.73 -6.22
C ASP A 51 -6.92 -14.14 -5.00
N LYS A 52 -5.60 -14.32 -4.92
CA LYS A 52 -4.77 -13.75 -3.85
C LYS A 52 -4.86 -12.23 -3.77
N ILE A 53 -4.93 -11.55 -4.92
CA ILE A 53 -5.04 -10.09 -4.97
C ILE A 53 -6.46 -9.67 -4.59
N VAL A 54 -7.48 -10.38 -5.06
CA VAL A 54 -8.88 -10.12 -4.71
C VAL A 54 -9.08 -10.22 -3.19
N LYS A 55 -8.55 -11.26 -2.56
CA LYS A 55 -8.59 -11.43 -1.10
C LYS A 55 -7.91 -10.28 -0.37
N LYS A 56 -6.71 -9.88 -0.82
CA LYS A 56 -6.02 -8.73 -0.23
C LYS A 56 -6.77 -7.41 -0.42
N PHE A 57 -7.42 -7.19 -1.56
CA PHE A 57 -8.26 -6.01 -1.75
C PHE A 57 -9.44 -5.99 -0.76
N GLN A 58 -10.07 -7.15 -0.52
CA GLN A 58 -11.13 -7.28 0.48
C GLN A 58 -10.61 -7.09 1.91
N GLU A 59 -9.49 -7.73 2.27
CA GLU A 59 -8.84 -7.63 3.59
C GLU A 59 -8.42 -6.19 3.92
N HIS A 60 -7.91 -5.46 2.93
CA HIS A 60 -7.49 -4.07 3.06
C HIS A 60 -8.61 -3.05 2.77
N GLN A 61 -9.83 -3.52 2.49
CA GLN A 61 -10.99 -2.68 2.17
C GLN A 61 -10.70 -1.67 1.04
N VAL A 62 -9.96 -2.09 0.01
CA VAL A 62 -9.61 -1.25 -1.15
C VAL A 62 -10.88 -0.94 -1.94
N GLN A 63 -11.12 0.35 -2.19
CA GLN A 63 -12.29 0.85 -2.89
C GLN A 63 -11.95 1.45 -4.26
N GLU A 64 -12.99 1.77 -5.03
CA GLU A 64 -12.86 2.62 -6.20
C GLU A 64 -12.09 3.91 -5.87
N ASN A 65 -11.24 4.33 -6.81
CA ASN A 65 -10.31 5.44 -6.74
C ASN A 65 -9.08 5.23 -5.86
N ASP A 66 -8.98 4.16 -5.09
CA ASP A 66 -7.77 3.88 -4.32
C ASP A 66 -6.59 3.57 -5.25
N GLU A 67 -5.44 4.13 -4.88
CA GLU A 67 -4.17 3.79 -5.50
C GLU A 67 -3.49 2.70 -4.68
N VAL A 68 -3.05 1.66 -5.36
CA VAL A 68 -2.33 0.55 -4.76
C VAL A 68 -1.06 0.25 -5.54
N VAL A 69 -0.01 -0.12 -4.82
CA VAL A 69 1.22 -0.65 -5.42
C VAL A 69 1.20 -2.15 -5.30
N ILE A 70 1.20 -2.84 -6.45
CA ILE A 70 1.24 -4.30 -6.51
C ILE A 70 2.63 -4.74 -6.94
N THR A 71 3.24 -5.67 -6.19
CA THR A 71 4.50 -6.31 -6.58
C THR A 71 4.28 -7.82 -6.69
N LYS A 72 4.47 -8.36 -7.90
CA LYS A 72 4.45 -9.82 -8.12
C LYS A 72 5.77 -10.42 -7.66
N ARG A 73 5.78 -11.14 -6.54
CA ARG A 73 6.96 -11.79 -5.98
C ARG A 73 7.12 -13.19 -6.57
N LEU A 74 8.33 -13.50 -7.03
CA LEU A 74 8.71 -14.85 -7.39
C LEU A 74 9.89 -15.28 -6.52
N PHE A 75 9.68 -16.31 -5.70
CA PHE A 75 10.74 -16.87 -4.86
C PHE A 75 10.73 -18.39 -4.93
N LYS A 76 11.87 -18.99 -4.62
CA LYS A 76 12.08 -20.43 -4.66
C LYS A 76 11.96 -21.01 -3.26
N ASN A 77 11.05 -21.94 -3.07
CA ASN A 77 10.95 -22.73 -1.85
C ASN A 77 11.39 -24.17 -2.15
N GLY A 78 12.62 -24.50 -1.78
CA GLY A 78 13.24 -25.78 -2.13
C GLY A 78 13.41 -25.94 -3.65
N LYS A 79 12.65 -26.84 -4.28
CA LYS A 79 12.66 -27.06 -5.74
C LYS A 79 11.52 -26.35 -6.48
N THR A 80 10.59 -25.73 -5.75
CA THR A 80 9.36 -25.17 -6.32
C THR A 80 9.43 -23.65 -6.38
N ASN A 81 8.94 -23.06 -7.47
CA ASN A 81 8.75 -21.62 -7.59
C ASN A 81 7.38 -21.25 -7.02
N ILE A 82 7.35 -20.30 -6.09
CA ILE A 82 6.13 -19.76 -5.49
C ILE A 82 5.92 -18.34 -6.03
N VAL A 83 4.71 -18.10 -6.54
CA VAL A 83 4.24 -16.76 -6.91
C VAL A 83 3.42 -16.21 -5.77
N ASP A 84 3.78 -15.03 -5.32
CA ASP A 84 3.02 -14.27 -4.33
C ASP A 84 2.88 -12.81 -4.74
N TYR A 85 2.06 -12.06 -4.01
CA TYR A 85 1.76 -10.67 -4.36
C TYR A 85 1.84 -9.80 -3.11
N ASP A 86 2.70 -8.80 -3.11
CA ASP A 86 2.71 -7.76 -2.08
C ASP A 86 1.83 -6.60 -2.55
N ILE A 87 1.00 -6.07 -1.65
CA ILE A 87 0.09 -4.95 -1.93
C ILE A 87 0.33 -3.89 -0.86
N ALA A 88 0.58 -2.66 -1.29
CA ALA A 88 0.60 -1.49 -0.44
C ALA A 88 -0.50 -0.53 -0.90
N VAL A 89 -1.44 -0.19 -0.01
CA VAL A 89 -2.46 0.82 -0.28
C VAL A 89 -1.83 2.19 -0.04
N LEU A 90 -1.88 3.04 -1.06
CA LEU A 90 -1.46 4.43 -0.95
C LEU A 90 -2.65 5.21 -0.41
N GLU A 91 -2.54 5.74 0.80
CA GLU A 91 -3.58 6.61 1.35
C GLU A 91 -3.83 7.78 0.39
N GLN A 92 -5.07 7.91 -0.07
CA GLN A 92 -5.48 9.07 -0.84
C GLN A 92 -5.35 10.30 0.05
N LYS A 93 -4.53 11.28 -0.35
CA LYS A 93 -4.67 12.64 0.20
C LYS A 93 -6.08 13.11 -0.14
N PRO A 94 -6.92 13.51 0.84
CA PRO A 94 -8.25 13.98 0.53
C PRO A 94 -8.14 15.18 -0.40
N VAL A 95 -8.64 15.03 -1.62
CA VAL A 95 -8.74 16.12 -2.59
C VAL A 95 -9.75 17.10 -2.03
N THR A 96 -9.26 18.15 -1.36
CA THR A 96 -10.10 19.25 -0.92
C THR A 96 -10.51 20.00 -2.18
N VAL A 97 -11.74 19.77 -2.64
CA VAL A 97 -12.41 20.66 -3.60
C VAL A 97 -12.63 21.99 -2.89
N VAL A 98 -11.67 22.91 -3.05
CA VAL A 98 -11.80 24.29 -2.59
C VAL A 98 -12.66 25.03 -3.60
N ASN A 99 -13.96 25.13 -3.34
CA ASN A 99 -14.77 26.20 -3.94
C ASN A 99 -14.36 27.52 -3.28
N GLY A 100 -13.66 28.35 -4.04
CA GLY A 100 -13.09 29.61 -3.57
C GLY A 100 -14.15 30.62 -3.12
N HIS A 101 -13.87 31.29 -2.00
CA HIS A 101 -14.30 32.65 -1.73
C HIS A 101 -13.13 33.40 -1.07
N ALA A 102 -12.85 34.59 -1.59
CA ALA A 102 -11.68 35.41 -1.32
C ALA A 102 -11.63 35.99 0.11
N GLY A 103 -10.42 36.11 0.67
CA GLY A 103 -10.20 36.86 1.91
C GLY A 103 -8.72 36.88 2.32
N ASN A 104 -8.12 38.07 2.32
CA ASN A 104 -6.72 38.38 2.61
C ASN A 104 -6.25 38.00 4.03
N GLY A 105 -4.95 37.65 4.16
CA GLY A 105 -4.11 38.10 5.28
C GLY A 105 -3.24 37.06 6.01
N HIS A 106 -1.93 37.11 5.72
CA HIS A 106 -0.76 36.85 6.58
C HIS A 106 -0.60 35.53 7.38
N ALA A 107 0.56 34.91 7.15
CA ALA A 107 1.02 33.60 7.58
C ALA A 107 1.42 33.46 9.06
N LYS A 108 1.16 32.28 9.64
CA LYS A 108 2.08 31.44 10.45
C LYS A 108 1.66 29.96 10.32
N PRO A 109 2.59 28.98 10.25
CA PRO A 109 2.22 27.58 10.20
C PRO A 109 1.86 27.10 11.61
N VAL A 110 0.58 26.82 11.85
CA VAL A 110 0.14 26.06 13.02
C VAL A 110 -0.05 24.63 12.57
N VAL A 111 0.76 23.73 13.12
CA VAL A 111 0.55 22.28 13.04
C VAL A 111 -0.63 21.98 13.96
N THR A 112 -1.84 21.97 13.39
CA THR A 112 -3.05 21.51 14.07
C THR A 112 -3.13 20.00 13.91
N HIS A 113 -2.91 19.28 15.01
CA HIS A 113 -3.32 17.88 15.14
C HIS A 113 -4.85 17.87 15.16
N SER A 114 -5.47 17.48 14.04
CA SER A 114 -6.92 17.27 13.99
C SER A 114 -7.21 15.79 14.16
N ASN A 115 -7.51 15.43 15.41
CA ASN A 115 -8.25 14.23 15.76
C ASN A 115 -9.61 14.28 15.06
N ASN A 116 -9.92 13.30 14.21
CA ASN A 116 -11.30 12.94 13.93
C ASN A 116 -11.39 11.41 13.97
N GLY A 117 -12.10 10.95 15.00
CA GLY A 117 -12.29 9.54 15.30
C GLY A 117 -13.16 8.84 14.27
N HIS A 118 -12.67 7.69 13.83
CA HIS A 118 -13.47 6.56 13.41
C HIS A 118 -12.67 5.35 13.85
N ASP A 119 -13.21 4.53 14.75
CA ASP A 119 -12.58 3.39 15.45
C ASP A 119 -11.38 2.79 14.69
N VAL A 120 -10.20 3.37 14.93
CA VAL A 120 -8.94 2.83 14.45
C VAL A 120 -8.66 1.74 15.45
N VAL A 121 -8.75 0.48 15.04
CA VAL A 121 -7.93 -0.54 15.69
C VAL A 121 -6.51 -0.05 15.46
N GLU A 122 -5.98 0.73 16.41
CA GLU A 122 -4.61 1.20 16.41
C GLU A 122 -3.78 -0.04 16.11
N ASN A 123 -3.17 -0.05 14.93
CA ASN A 123 -2.31 -1.14 14.56
C ASN A 123 -1.06 -0.96 15.41
N LYS A 124 -1.14 -1.45 16.66
CA LYS A 124 -0.13 -1.26 17.72
C LYS A 124 1.24 -1.67 17.21
N ASP A 125 1.27 -2.68 16.35
CA ASP A 125 2.47 -3.18 15.69
C ASP A 125 3.05 -2.15 14.70
N TYR A 126 2.20 -1.43 13.96
CA TYR A 126 2.65 -0.36 13.07
C TYR A 126 3.23 0.83 13.85
N GLN A 127 2.54 1.30 14.88
CA GLN A 127 3.06 2.40 15.72
C GLN A 127 4.35 1.99 16.42
N LEU A 128 4.43 0.76 16.92
CA LEU A 128 5.62 0.21 17.57
C LEU A 128 6.79 0.07 16.59
N LEU A 129 6.54 -0.36 15.35
CA LEU A 129 7.56 -0.44 14.31
C LEU A 129 8.09 0.95 13.96
N LEU A 130 7.20 1.94 13.79
CA LEU A 130 7.59 3.32 13.51
C LEU A 130 8.45 3.91 14.63
N GLN A 131 8.09 3.64 15.89
CA GLN A 131 8.89 4.02 17.05
C GLN A 131 10.27 3.35 17.02
N CYS A 132 10.35 2.04 16.76
CA CYS A 132 11.62 1.31 16.71
C CYS A 132 12.54 1.80 15.58
N MET A 133 11.98 2.18 14.44
CA MET A 133 12.76 2.78 13.35
C MET A 133 13.29 4.17 13.73
N THR A 134 12.51 4.95 14.47
CA THR A 134 12.94 6.25 15.00
C THR A 134 14.08 6.08 16.00
N GLU A 135 13.96 5.14 16.94
CA GLU A 135 15.02 4.80 17.89
C GLU A 135 16.30 4.31 17.19
N ALA A 136 16.18 3.51 16.13
CA ALA A 136 17.32 3.05 15.35
C ALA A 136 18.08 4.20 14.65
N MET A 137 17.37 5.23 14.18
CA MET A 137 17.99 6.43 13.62
C MET A 137 18.75 7.23 14.69
N MET A 138 18.16 7.40 15.89
CA MET A 138 18.83 8.08 17.00
C MET A 138 20.11 7.35 17.42
N ILE A 139 20.06 6.02 17.51
CA ILE A 139 21.23 5.20 17.88
C ILE A 139 22.33 5.29 16.81
N ARG A 140 21.98 5.31 15.52
CA ARG A 140 22.97 5.52 14.44
C ARG A 140 23.65 6.88 14.59
N ASP A 141 22.88 7.93 14.86
CA ASP A 141 23.42 9.28 14.98
C ASP A 141 24.36 9.40 16.20
N GLU A 142 24.16 8.59 17.26
CA GLU A 142 25.01 8.53 18.45
C GLU A 142 26.26 7.65 18.27
N LEU A 143 26.15 6.52 17.58
CA LEU A 143 27.22 5.50 17.49
C LEU A 143 28.02 5.52 16.17
N GLY A 144 27.58 6.27 15.16
CA GLY A 144 28.28 6.44 13.88
C GLY A 144 27.59 5.81 12.67
N SER A 145 28.00 6.26 11.48
CA SER A 145 27.33 5.99 10.19
C SER A 145 27.39 4.54 9.69
N ASP A 146 28.20 3.69 10.30
CA ASP A 146 28.40 2.29 9.85
C ASP A 146 27.33 1.31 10.35
N ILE A 147 26.28 1.83 10.99
CA ILE A 147 25.19 1.01 11.54
C ILE A 147 24.05 0.84 10.54
N ASP A 148 23.69 -0.43 10.30
CA ASP A 148 22.52 -0.81 9.51
C ASP A 148 21.22 -0.54 10.29
N ILE A 149 20.60 0.59 9.98
CA ILE A 149 19.36 1.09 10.61
C ILE A 149 18.22 0.09 10.45
N ASN A 150 18.12 -0.58 9.30
CA ASN A 150 17.02 -1.51 9.02
C ASN A 150 17.13 -2.74 9.92
N LYS A 151 18.33 -3.31 10.04
CA LYS A 151 18.57 -4.43 10.97
C LYS A 151 18.35 -4.02 12.42
N LEU A 152 18.80 -2.82 12.79
CA LEU A 152 18.64 -2.31 14.16
C LEU A 152 17.16 -2.10 14.51
N GLY A 153 16.40 -1.42 13.64
CA GLY A 153 14.98 -1.16 13.84
C GLY A 153 14.15 -2.44 13.93
N VAL A 154 14.40 -3.42 13.04
CA VAL A 154 13.75 -4.73 13.11
C VAL A 154 14.14 -5.50 14.39
N THR A 155 15.39 -5.41 14.83
CA THR A 155 15.86 -6.06 16.07
C THR A 155 15.18 -5.47 17.30
N LEU A 156 15.05 -4.13 17.37
CA LEU A 156 14.32 -3.44 18.44
C LEU A 156 12.84 -3.82 18.44
N PHE A 157 12.21 -3.86 17.27
CA PHE A 157 10.82 -4.26 17.13
C PHE A 157 10.58 -5.71 17.60
N LEU A 158 11.37 -6.66 17.11
CA LEU A 158 11.28 -8.07 17.51
C LEU A 158 11.50 -8.28 19.02
N ARG A 159 12.35 -7.46 19.65
CA ARG A 159 12.52 -7.49 21.11
C ARG A 159 11.28 -6.99 21.83
N LYS A 160 10.68 -5.87 21.39
CA LYS A 160 9.54 -5.24 22.08
C LYS A 160 8.23 -6.02 21.91
N ILE A 161 8.03 -6.73 20.80
CA ILE A 161 6.86 -7.61 20.62
C ILE A 161 6.95 -8.92 21.43
N LYS A 162 8.15 -9.31 21.88
CA LYS A 162 8.40 -10.55 22.65
C LYS A 162 8.59 -10.31 24.16
N ALA A 163 8.61 -9.04 24.59
CA ALA A 163 8.77 -8.63 25.98
C ALA A 163 7.41 -8.62 26.69
#